data_AF-A0A7L1XQV3-F1
#
_entry.id   AF-A0A7L1XQV3-F1
#
_cell.length_a   1.000
_cell.length_b   1.000
_cell.length_c   1.000
_cell.angle_alpha   90.00
_cell.angle_beta   90.00
_cell.angle_gamma   90.00
#
_symmetry.space_group_name_H-M   'P 1'
#
loop_
_entity.id
_entity.type
_entity.pdbx_description
1 polymer ?
#
loop_
_entity_poly.entity_id
_entity_poly.type
_entity_poly.pdbx_seq_one_letter_code
_entity_poly.pdbx_strand_id
1 'polypeptide(L)'
;FFKTSATYHYIFIFLFASDNTDFTMGSISAANAEFSFDVFRELKVHHANDNIFYSPMSIIAALAMVYLGARGNTEHQMEKVLRFDKIAGLGGTIQTKCGKSMNIHLLFKELLSDISAPKANSSLHIANRLYAEKTCPILPIYLKCVKKLYRVGLEMVNFKTAPNQARKLINSWVENQTNGKIQDILVSGSVDLNTALVLVSAIYFKGMWKTAFKEEDTKKMFFSVTKQESRPVQMMYQNSTFKVAVVAAEKMKILELPYASGQLSMLVLLPDDISGLEQV
;
A
#
# COMPACT_ATOMS: atom_id res chain seq x y z
N PHE A 1 3.01 5.75 -15.48
CA PHE A 1 3.03 4.27 -15.58
C PHE A 1 4.46 3.86 -15.84
N PHE A 2 5.21 3.48 -14.81
CA PHE A 2 6.60 3.07 -14.98
C PHE A 2 6.61 1.59 -15.34
N LYS A 3 6.63 1.30 -16.65
CA LYS A 3 6.92 -0.03 -17.16
C LYS A 3 8.44 -0.08 -17.31
N THR A 4 9.13 -0.53 -16.29
CA THR A 4 10.59 -0.48 -16.24
C THR A 4 11.15 -1.85 -15.89
N SER A 5 11.49 -2.61 -16.92
CA SER A 5 12.24 -3.88 -16.90
C SER A 5 13.73 -3.70 -16.55
N ALA A 6 14.09 -2.61 -15.88
CA ALA A 6 15.46 -2.37 -15.45
C ALA A 6 15.43 -1.95 -13.99
N THR A 7 16.41 -2.42 -13.23
CA THR A 7 16.64 -2.03 -11.83
C THR A 7 16.96 -0.55 -11.82
N TYR A 8 15.97 0.27 -11.53
CA TYR A 8 16.18 1.68 -11.18
C TYR A 8 16.41 1.78 -9.68
N HIS A 9 16.83 2.93 -9.16
CA HIS A 9 16.94 3.17 -7.73
C HIS A 9 16.00 4.33 -7.39
N TYR A 10 14.89 4.04 -6.75
CA TYR A 10 13.81 4.96 -6.43
C TYR A 10 13.25 4.59 -5.07
N ILE A 11 13.11 5.61 -4.23
CA ILE A 11 12.22 5.57 -3.08
C ILE A 11 10.96 6.31 -3.52
N PHE A 12 9.91 5.57 -3.86
CA PHE A 12 8.58 6.14 -4.03
C PHE A 12 7.76 5.78 -2.81
N ILE A 13 7.73 6.67 -1.82
CA ILE A 13 6.73 6.59 -0.75
C ILE A 13 5.44 7.18 -1.31
N PHE A 14 4.50 6.32 -1.71
CA PHE A 14 3.15 6.75 -2.04
C PHE A 14 2.40 7.07 -0.75
N LEU A 15 2.47 8.32 -0.33
CA LEU A 15 1.53 8.87 0.64
C LEU A 15 0.28 9.29 -0.13
N PHE A 16 -0.79 8.48 -0.02
CA PHE A 16 -2.11 8.92 -0.43
C PHE A 16 -2.59 9.96 0.59
N ALA A 17 -2.33 11.23 0.33
CA ALA A 17 -2.98 12.33 1.02
C ALA A 17 -4.31 12.62 0.30
N SER A 18 -5.42 12.43 1.01
CA SER A 18 -6.72 12.98 0.61
C SER A 18 -6.83 14.38 1.21
N ASP A 19 -7.15 15.39 0.40
CA ASP A 19 -7.39 16.76 0.87
C ASP A 19 -8.50 16.85 1.95
N ASN A 20 -9.32 15.80 2.10
CA ASN A 20 -10.38 15.71 3.12
C ASN A 20 -9.97 15.01 4.41
N THR A 21 -8.73 14.53 4.56
CA THR A 21 -8.28 13.96 5.83
C THR A 21 -7.49 14.99 6.61
N ASP A 22 -8.16 15.65 7.55
CA ASP A 22 -7.51 16.44 8.58
C ASP A 22 -6.42 15.60 9.25
N PHE A 23 -5.16 16.01 9.12
CA PHE A 23 -4.00 15.34 9.70
C PHE A 23 -3.94 15.64 11.20
N THR A 24 -4.91 15.09 11.94
CA THR A 24 -5.01 15.24 13.39
C THR A 24 -4.23 14.11 14.08
N MET A 25 -3.58 14.43 15.21
CA MET A 25 -2.95 13.40 16.05
C MET A 25 -3.99 12.37 16.47
N GLY A 26 -3.68 11.08 16.27
CA GLY A 26 -4.59 9.95 16.52
C GLY A 26 -5.53 9.59 15.35
N SER A 27 -5.43 10.27 14.20
CA SER A 27 -6.13 9.85 12.98
C SER A 27 -5.55 8.57 12.37
N ILE A 28 -6.36 7.87 11.58
CA ILE A 28 -5.92 6.72 10.77
C ILE A 28 -4.82 7.10 9.78
N SER A 29 -4.81 8.35 9.28
CA SER A 29 -3.79 8.88 8.38
C SER A 29 -2.43 9.00 9.09
N ALA A 30 -2.42 9.51 10.33
CA ALA A 30 -1.21 9.60 11.13
C ALA A 30 -0.66 8.20 11.47
N ALA A 31 -1.53 7.28 11.91
CA ALA A 31 -1.15 5.90 12.18
C ALA A 31 -0.59 5.19 10.93
N ASN A 32 -1.20 5.41 9.77
CA ASN A 32 -0.74 4.87 8.49
C ASN A 32 0.62 5.45 8.07
N ALA A 33 0.85 6.75 8.29
CA ALA A 33 2.13 7.39 7.99
C ALA A 33 3.24 6.86 8.90
N GLU A 34 3.01 6.75 10.21
CA GLU A 34 3.99 6.16 11.14
C GLU A 34 4.33 4.71 10.76
N PHE A 35 3.30 3.87 10.54
CA PHE A 35 3.49 2.50 10.09
C PHE A 35 4.25 2.42 8.76
N SER A 36 3.98 3.34 7.82
CA SER A 36 4.74 3.44 6.56
C SER A 36 6.23 3.63 6.83
N PHE A 37 6.60 4.57 7.71
CA PHE A 37 8.02 4.80 8.02
C PHE A 37 8.66 3.63 8.75
N ASP A 38 7.92 2.93 9.62
CA ASP A 38 8.40 1.72 10.29
C ASP A 38 8.69 0.60 9.26
N VAL A 39 7.75 0.35 8.34
CA VAL A 39 7.93 -0.62 7.25
C VAL A 39 9.08 -0.23 6.33
N PHE A 40 9.19 1.05 5.96
CA PHE A 40 10.27 1.55 5.13
C PHE A 40 11.64 1.30 5.75
N ARG A 41 11.77 1.56 7.06
CA ARG A 41 13.01 1.37 7.80
C ARG A 41 13.45 -0.09 7.78
N GLU A 42 12.52 -1.02 7.93
CA GLU A 42 12.83 -2.45 7.85
C GLU A 42 13.16 -2.88 6.42
N LEU A 43 12.38 -2.45 5.42
CA LEU A 43 12.65 -2.80 4.01
C LEU A 43 14.01 -2.29 3.54
N LYS A 44 14.41 -1.07 3.94
CA LYS A 44 15.71 -0.48 3.58
C LYS A 44 16.91 -1.35 4.01
N VAL A 45 16.78 -2.11 5.09
CA VAL A 45 17.86 -3.01 5.58
C VAL A 45 18.12 -4.16 4.60
N HIS A 46 17.06 -4.72 4.01
CA HIS A 46 17.16 -5.89 3.12
C HIS A 46 17.26 -5.52 1.63
N HIS A 47 16.97 -4.27 1.29
CA HIS A 47 16.89 -3.76 -0.09
C HIS A 47 17.84 -2.57 -0.31
N ALA A 48 19.08 -2.69 0.18
CA ALA A 48 20.10 -1.68 -0.05
C ALA A 48 20.37 -1.54 -1.55
N ASN A 49 20.31 -0.31 -2.06
CA ASN A 49 20.47 0.02 -3.49
C ASN A 49 19.39 -0.58 -4.42
N ASP A 50 18.22 -0.94 -3.90
CA ASP A 50 17.09 -1.36 -4.72
C ASP A 50 15.98 -0.31 -4.75
N ASN A 51 15.11 -0.40 -5.76
CA ASN A 51 13.83 0.30 -5.74
C ASN A 51 12.96 -0.22 -4.59
N ILE A 52 12.37 0.69 -3.81
CA ILE A 52 11.36 0.34 -2.81
C ILE A 52 10.04 1.00 -3.20
N PHE A 53 9.01 0.16 -3.38
CA PHE A 53 7.64 0.58 -3.67
C PHE A 53 6.67 -0.36 -2.96
N TYR A 54 5.79 0.20 -2.13
CA TYR A 54 4.78 -0.54 -1.39
C TYR A 54 3.60 0.38 -1.04
N SER A 55 2.49 -0.21 -0.60
CA SER A 55 1.31 0.54 -0.13
C SER A 55 1.04 0.25 1.34
N PRO A 56 1.42 1.16 2.25
CA PRO A 56 1.17 1.02 3.68
C PRO A 56 -0.31 0.79 3.96
N MET A 57 -1.18 1.59 3.32
CA MET A 57 -2.62 1.53 3.51
C MET A 57 -3.20 0.16 3.12
N SER A 58 -2.71 -0.44 2.04
CA SER A 58 -3.13 -1.78 1.61
C SER A 58 -2.71 -2.84 2.63
N ILE A 59 -1.46 -2.77 3.11
CA ILE A 59 -0.90 -3.69 4.11
C ILE A 59 -1.65 -3.60 5.43
N ILE A 60 -1.86 -2.39 5.97
CA ILE A 60 -2.59 -2.19 7.23
C ILE A 60 -4.03 -2.69 7.09
N ALA A 61 -4.72 -2.36 5.99
CA ALA A 61 -6.08 -2.85 5.75
C ALA A 61 -6.16 -4.39 5.72
N ALA A 62 -5.16 -5.03 5.09
CA ALA A 62 -5.04 -6.48 5.04
C ALA A 62 -4.82 -7.09 6.44
N LEU A 63 -3.88 -6.51 7.21
CA LEU A 63 -3.60 -6.93 8.59
C LEU A 63 -4.76 -6.62 9.54
N ALA A 64 -5.54 -5.58 9.29
CA ALA A 64 -6.73 -5.26 10.07
C ALA A 64 -7.81 -6.37 9.97
N MET A 65 -7.90 -7.09 8.83
CA MET A 65 -8.77 -8.27 8.73
C MET A 65 -8.31 -9.41 9.63
N VAL A 66 -7.00 -9.59 9.78
CA VAL A 66 -6.41 -10.58 10.69
C VAL A 66 -6.61 -10.14 12.14
N TYR A 67 -6.39 -8.86 12.44
CA TYR A 67 -6.57 -8.26 13.76
C TYR A 67 -7.98 -8.48 14.31
N LEU A 68 -9.01 -8.37 13.47
CA LEU A 68 -10.41 -8.60 13.85
C LEU A 68 -10.63 -9.96 14.55
N GLY A 69 -9.89 -10.99 14.10
CA GLY A 69 -9.95 -12.36 14.64
C GLY A 69 -8.90 -12.66 15.72
N ALA A 70 -7.89 -11.81 15.90
CA ALA A 70 -6.80 -12.03 16.84
C ALA A 70 -7.26 -11.79 18.30
N ARG A 71 -6.71 -12.55 19.26
CA ARG A 71 -6.96 -12.36 20.70
C ARG A 71 -5.68 -12.52 21.51
N GLY A 72 -5.68 -12.01 22.74
CA GLY A 72 -4.58 -12.19 23.68
C GLY A 72 -3.30 -11.50 23.20
N ASN A 73 -2.15 -12.19 23.32
CA ASN A 73 -0.87 -11.60 22.93
C ASN A 73 -0.79 -11.28 21.43
N THR A 74 -1.43 -12.07 20.56
CA THR A 74 -1.47 -11.82 19.11
C THR A 74 -2.18 -10.50 18.81
N GLU A 75 -3.33 -10.25 19.45
CA GLU A 75 -4.07 -8.99 19.33
C GLU A 75 -3.20 -7.80 19.78
N HIS A 76 -2.55 -7.92 20.93
CA HIS A 76 -1.73 -6.84 21.49
C HIS A 76 -0.51 -6.48 20.62
N GLN A 77 0.20 -7.49 20.09
CA GLN A 77 1.33 -7.26 19.19
C GLN A 77 0.88 -6.53 17.92
N MET A 78 -0.25 -6.95 17.34
CA MET A 78 -0.81 -6.31 16.15
C MET A 78 -1.26 -4.88 16.44
N GLU A 79 -1.97 -4.65 17.55
CA GLU A 79 -2.44 -3.32 17.94
C GLU A 79 -1.28 -2.31 18.04
N LYS A 80 -0.18 -2.72 18.69
CA LYS A 80 1.02 -1.89 18.85
C LYS A 80 1.74 -1.61 17.53
N VAL A 81 1.95 -2.64 16.69
CA VAL A 81 2.69 -2.48 15.42
C VAL A 81 1.87 -1.70 14.40
N LEU A 82 0.55 -1.92 14.34
CA LEU A 82 -0.36 -1.20 13.43
C LEU A 82 -0.74 0.20 13.94
N ARG A 83 -0.24 0.61 15.11
CA ARG A 83 -0.50 1.91 15.75
C ARG A 83 -1.99 2.13 16.07
N PHE A 84 -2.73 1.05 16.29
CA PHE A 84 -4.17 1.07 16.58
C PHE A 84 -4.47 1.57 18.00
N ASP A 85 -3.53 1.37 18.92
CA ASP A 85 -3.51 1.94 20.27
C ASP A 85 -3.60 3.49 20.25
N LYS A 86 -2.94 4.12 19.28
CA LYS A 86 -2.95 5.59 19.10
C LYS A 86 -4.28 6.13 18.56
N ILE A 87 -5.04 5.31 17.84
CA ILE A 87 -6.36 5.66 17.30
C ILE A 87 -7.45 5.40 18.36
N ALA A 88 -7.31 4.32 19.13
CA ALA A 88 -8.27 3.90 20.15
C ALA A 88 -8.42 4.90 21.32
N GLY A 89 -7.42 5.76 21.55
CA GLY A 89 -7.45 6.81 22.57
C GLY A 89 -8.47 7.94 22.31
N LEU A 90 -9.08 8.01 21.12
CA LEU A 90 -10.00 9.08 20.72
C LEU A 90 -11.50 8.73 20.83
N GLY A 91 -11.84 7.48 21.16
CA GLY A 91 -13.25 7.08 21.28
C GLY A 91 -13.40 5.69 21.86
N GLY A 92 -14.12 5.60 22.98
CA GLY A 92 -14.26 4.39 23.81
C GLY A 92 -14.47 3.10 23.00
N THR A 93 -13.86 2.02 23.48
CA THR A 93 -13.91 0.70 22.85
C THR A 93 -15.36 0.23 22.68
N ILE A 94 -15.93 0.40 21.48
CA ILE A 94 -17.23 -0.19 21.17
C ILE A 94 -17.02 -1.69 20.97
N GLN A 95 -17.32 -2.45 22.01
CA GLN A 95 -17.38 -3.90 21.91
C GLN A 95 -18.65 -4.29 21.17
N THR A 96 -18.51 -4.89 19.99
CA THR A 96 -19.64 -5.42 19.23
C THR A 96 -19.51 -6.93 19.09
N LYS A 97 -20.53 -7.56 18.50
CA LYS A 97 -20.45 -8.98 18.09
C LYS A 97 -19.28 -9.26 17.12
N CYS A 98 -18.71 -8.24 16.49
CA CYS A 98 -17.57 -8.37 15.59
C CYS A 98 -16.20 -8.27 16.26
N GLY A 99 -16.13 -7.93 17.54
CA GLY A 99 -14.87 -7.82 18.28
C GLY A 99 -14.76 -6.53 19.08
N LYS A 100 -13.60 -6.39 19.74
CA LYS A 100 -13.14 -5.14 20.35
C LYS A 100 -12.67 -4.19 19.24
N SER A 101 -12.64 -2.89 19.51
CA SER A 101 -12.11 -1.87 18.59
C SER A 101 -12.83 -1.78 17.23
N MET A 102 -14.16 -1.99 17.22
CA MET A 102 -15.01 -1.87 16.02
C MET A 102 -14.84 -0.52 15.30
N ASN A 103 -14.56 0.55 16.05
CA ASN A 103 -14.31 1.89 15.52
C ASN A 103 -13.19 1.89 14.47
N ILE A 104 -12.09 1.18 14.72
CA ILE A 104 -10.95 1.11 13.81
C ILE A 104 -11.37 0.45 12.49
N HIS A 105 -12.11 -0.65 12.56
CA HIS A 105 -12.59 -1.33 11.35
C HIS A 105 -13.61 -0.51 10.57
N LEU A 106 -14.44 0.30 11.24
CA LEU A 106 -15.36 1.24 10.60
C LEU A 106 -14.59 2.36 9.88
N LEU A 107 -13.54 2.90 10.49
CA LEU A 107 -12.66 3.88 9.85
C LEU A 107 -11.99 3.30 8.60
N PHE A 108 -11.46 2.07 8.67
CA PHE A 108 -10.92 1.41 7.47
C PHE A 108 -11.97 1.19 6.40
N LYS A 109 -13.19 0.79 6.78
CA LYS A 109 -14.29 0.62 5.83
C LYS A 109 -14.59 1.92 5.09
N GLU A 110 -14.69 3.03 5.80
CA GLU A 110 -15.00 4.35 5.25
C GLU A 110 -13.86 4.81 4.33
N LEU A 111 -12.62 4.80 4.83
CA LEU A 111 -11.42 5.19 4.09
C LEU A 111 -11.22 4.35 2.81
N LEU A 112 -11.34 3.02 2.88
CA LEU A 112 -11.24 2.17 1.71
C LEU A 112 -12.37 2.42 0.71
N SER A 113 -13.58 2.75 1.18
CA SER A 113 -14.71 3.07 0.32
C SER A 113 -14.46 4.36 -0.46
N ASP A 114 -13.92 5.38 0.19
CA ASP A 114 -13.64 6.69 -0.40
C ASP A 114 -12.48 6.66 -1.40
N ILE A 115 -11.43 5.90 -1.07
CA ILE A 115 -10.24 5.79 -1.90
C ILE A 115 -10.51 4.92 -3.14
N SER A 116 -11.29 3.85 -2.99
CA SER A 116 -11.64 2.92 -4.08
C SER A 116 -12.87 3.32 -4.91
N ALA A 117 -13.55 4.42 -4.55
CA ALA A 117 -14.69 4.91 -5.31
C ALA A 117 -14.26 5.19 -6.78
N PRO A 118 -15.01 4.68 -7.78
CA PRO A 118 -14.71 4.94 -9.18
C PRO A 118 -14.67 6.45 -9.46
N LYS A 119 -13.60 6.91 -10.12
CA LYS A 119 -13.39 8.33 -10.46
C LYS A 119 -13.05 8.43 -11.94
N ALA A 120 -13.61 9.41 -12.63
CA ALA A 120 -13.49 9.55 -14.09
C ALA A 120 -12.03 9.57 -14.58
N ASN A 121 -11.10 10.10 -13.78
CA ASN A 121 -9.71 10.34 -14.18
C ASN A 121 -8.67 9.53 -13.37
N SER A 122 -9.12 8.55 -12.57
CA SER A 122 -8.22 7.67 -11.82
C SER A 122 -8.85 6.31 -11.54
N SER A 123 -8.08 5.26 -11.76
CA SER A 123 -8.43 3.88 -11.42
C SER A 123 -7.52 3.43 -10.28
N LEU A 124 -8.13 3.13 -9.13
CA LEU A 124 -7.45 2.59 -7.95
C LEU A 124 -8.16 1.31 -7.52
N HIS A 125 -7.45 0.20 -7.60
CA HIS A 125 -7.93 -1.12 -7.22
C HIS A 125 -7.12 -1.61 -6.03
N ILE A 126 -7.80 -1.91 -4.94
CA ILE A 126 -7.22 -2.53 -3.74
C ILE A 126 -7.81 -3.93 -3.64
N ALA A 127 -6.95 -4.94 -3.71
CA ALA A 127 -7.28 -6.35 -3.72
C ALA A 127 -6.71 -7.01 -2.47
N ASN A 128 -7.48 -6.95 -1.39
CA ASN A 128 -7.15 -7.59 -0.12
C ASN A 128 -8.06 -8.80 0.10
N ARG A 129 -7.50 -9.99 0.34
CA ARG A 129 -8.27 -11.20 0.61
C ARG A 129 -7.52 -12.16 1.53
N LEU A 130 -8.27 -12.85 2.39
CA LEU A 130 -7.78 -13.98 3.17
C LEU A 130 -8.15 -15.28 2.48
N TYR A 131 -7.21 -16.20 2.38
CA TYR A 131 -7.40 -17.55 1.87
C TYR A 131 -7.09 -18.54 2.97
N ALA A 132 -8.10 -19.23 3.50
CA ALA A 132 -7.91 -20.23 4.54
C ALA A 132 -8.01 -21.64 3.97
N GLU A 133 -7.27 -22.56 4.56
CA GLU A 133 -7.40 -23.98 4.25
C GLU A 133 -8.82 -24.47 4.53
N LYS A 134 -9.43 -25.16 3.57
CA LYS A 134 -10.86 -25.53 3.57
C LYS A 134 -11.29 -26.41 4.75
N THR A 135 -10.33 -27.11 5.36
CA THR A 135 -10.57 -27.97 6.53
C THR A 135 -10.55 -27.20 7.85
N CYS A 136 -10.16 -25.92 7.87
CA CYS A 136 -10.16 -25.08 9.05
C CYS A 136 -11.59 -24.58 9.36
N PRO A 137 -12.15 -24.85 10.54
CA PRO A 137 -13.46 -24.33 10.90
C PRO A 137 -13.38 -22.83 11.19
N ILE A 138 -13.98 -22.00 10.33
CA ILE A 138 -14.05 -20.55 10.52
C ILE A 138 -15.36 -20.18 11.22
N LEU A 139 -15.27 -19.37 12.28
CA LEU A 139 -16.43 -18.89 13.01
C LEU A 139 -17.39 -18.11 12.08
N PRO A 140 -18.68 -18.46 12.01
CA PRO A 140 -19.65 -17.77 11.14
C PRO A 140 -19.74 -16.27 11.43
N ILE A 141 -19.57 -15.87 12.69
CA ILE A 141 -19.57 -14.46 13.07
C ILE A 141 -18.40 -13.70 12.46
N TYR A 142 -17.20 -14.30 12.38
CA TYR A 142 -16.02 -13.68 11.77
C TYR A 142 -16.26 -13.43 10.27
N LEU A 143 -16.77 -14.43 9.54
CA LEU A 143 -17.12 -14.30 8.12
C LEU A 143 -18.11 -13.16 7.87
N LYS A 144 -19.15 -13.05 8.71
CA LYS A 144 -20.15 -11.98 8.64
C LYS A 144 -19.50 -10.60 8.84
N CYS A 145 -18.58 -10.49 9.80
CA CYS A 145 -17.93 -9.24 10.14
C CYS A 145 -16.93 -8.78 9.07
N VAL A 146 -16.04 -9.66 8.59
CA VAL A 146 -15.09 -9.33 7.51
C VAL A 146 -15.85 -8.89 6.26
N LYS A 147 -16.90 -9.62 5.86
CA LYS A 147 -17.72 -9.25 4.69
C LYS A 147 -18.38 -7.88 4.85
N LYS A 148 -18.89 -7.57 6.05
CA LYS A 148 -19.55 -6.27 6.34
C LYS A 148 -18.57 -5.09 6.31
N LEU A 149 -17.33 -5.32 6.75
CA LEU A 149 -16.33 -4.28 6.99
C LEU A 149 -15.43 -4.04 5.77
N TYR A 150 -14.98 -5.10 5.10
CA TYR A 150 -13.91 -5.00 4.11
C TYR A 150 -14.36 -5.22 2.66
N ARG A 151 -15.66 -5.49 2.43
CA ARG A 151 -16.30 -5.81 1.12
C ARG A 151 -15.76 -7.06 0.43
N VAL A 152 -14.51 -7.45 0.71
CA VAL A 152 -13.85 -8.68 0.29
C VAL A 152 -13.79 -9.63 1.49
N GLY A 153 -14.11 -10.90 1.25
CA GLY A 153 -14.24 -11.91 2.28
C GLY A 153 -12.97 -12.71 2.54
N LEU A 154 -13.16 -13.76 3.32
CA LEU A 154 -12.28 -14.92 3.40
C LEU A 154 -12.77 -15.96 2.39
N GLU A 155 -11.86 -16.57 1.65
CA GLU A 155 -12.13 -17.67 0.73
C GLU A 155 -11.47 -18.96 1.23
N MET A 156 -12.19 -20.06 1.10
CA MET A 156 -11.70 -21.38 1.52
C MET A 156 -11.07 -22.09 0.31
N VAL A 157 -9.82 -22.53 0.45
CA VAL A 157 -9.04 -23.18 -0.62
C VAL A 157 -8.41 -24.48 -0.13
N ASN A 158 -7.94 -25.32 -1.06
CA ASN A 158 -7.40 -26.64 -0.73
C ASN A 158 -5.86 -26.67 -0.82
N PHE A 159 -5.19 -26.16 0.20
CA PHE A 159 -3.75 -26.29 0.37
C PHE A 159 -3.35 -27.73 0.72
N LYS A 160 -4.11 -28.45 1.56
CA LYS A 160 -3.72 -29.78 2.04
C LYS A 160 -3.57 -30.87 0.99
N THR A 161 -4.35 -30.83 -0.09
CA THR A 161 -4.25 -31.85 -1.15
C THR A 161 -3.96 -31.26 -2.52
N ALA A 162 -4.01 -29.94 -2.69
CA ALA A 162 -3.83 -29.29 -3.98
C ALA A 162 -3.19 -27.88 -3.86
N PRO A 163 -2.03 -27.72 -3.19
CA PRO A 163 -1.46 -26.40 -2.90
C PRO A 163 -1.10 -25.63 -4.18
N ASN A 164 -0.62 -26.33 -5.22
CA ASN A 164 -0.34 -25.72 -6.52
C ASN A 164 -1.60 -25.19 -7.23
N GLN A 165 -2.75 -25.86 -7.05
CA GLN A 165 -4.02 -25.39 -7.59
C GLN A 165 -4.51 -24.17 -6.82
N ALA A 166 -4.40 -24.19 -5.48
CA ALA A 166 -4.72 -23.05 -4.63
C ALA A 166 -3.85 -21.82 -5.00
N ARG A 167 -2.55 -22.01 -5.19
CA ARG A 167 -1.61 -20.97 -5.65
C ARG A 167 -2.06 -20.33 -6.96
N LYS A 168 -2.38 -21.15 -7.98
CA LYS A 168 -2.85 -20.67 -9.29
C LYS A 168 -4.16 -19.90 -9.17
N LEU A 169 -5.12 -20.40 -8.37
CA LEU A 169 -6.39 -19.73 -8.11
C LEU A 169 -6.16 -18.33 -7.50
N ILE A 170 -5.29 -18.24 -6.50
CA ILE A 170 -4.95 -16.98 -5.84
C ILE A 170 -4.29 -16.01 -6.83
N ASN A 171 -3.29 -16.48 -7.61
CA ASN A 171 -2.61 -15.65 -8.61
C ASN A 171 -3.58 -15.13 -9.68
N SER A 172 -4.44 -15.99 -10.23
CA SER A 172 -5.44 -15.59 -11.21
C SER A 172 -6.45 -14.59 -10.65
N TRP A 173 -6.83 -14.71 -9.38
CA TRP A 173 -7.69 -13.73 -8.75
C TRP A 173 -6.99 -12.36 -8.65
N VAL A 174 -5.75 -12.30 -8.17
CA VAL A 174 -4.97 -11.06 -8.07
C VAL A 174 -4.74 -10.41 -9.43
N GLU A 175 -4.39 -11.23 -10.43
CA GLU A 175 -4.19 -10.76 -11.80
C GLU A 175 -5.44 -10.06 -12.33
N ASN A 176 -6.61 -10.67 -12.14
CA ASN A 176 -7.89 -10.10 -12.55
C ASN A 176 -8.20 -8.79 -11.79
N GLN A 177 -7.97 -8.75 -10.47
CA GLN A 177 -8.20 -7.53 -9.68
C GLN A 177 -7.26 -6.37 -10.05
N THR A 178 -6.11 -6.66 -10.67
CA THR A 178 -5.06 -5.67 -10.97
C THR A 178 -4.93 -5.39 -12.46
N ASN A 179 -5.96 -5.70 -13.25
CA ASN A 179 -5.98 -5.51 -14.71
C ASN A 179 -4.77 -6.15 -15.41
N GLY A 180 -4.37 -7.34 -14.96
CA GLY A 180 -3.24 -8.08 -15.52
C GLY A 180 -1.86 -7.51 -15.18
N LYS A 181 -1.75 -6.60 -14.20
CA LYS A 181 -0.45 -5.97 -13.87
C LYS A 181 0.33 -6.69 -12.80
N ILE A 182 -0.34 -7.34 -11.86
CA ILE A 182 0.31 -8.14 -10.82
C ILE A 182 0.03 -9.60 -11.14
N GLN A 183 1.05 -10.25 -11.67
CA GLN A 183 1.06 -11.67 -11.99
C GLN A 183 1.95 -12.39 -10.99
N ASP A 184 1.63 -13.67 -10.74
CA ASP A 184 2.44 -14.56 -9.91
C ASP A 184 2.86 -14.02 -8.54
N ILE A 185 1.93 -13.34 -7.85
CA ILE A 185 2.16 -12.82 -6.49
C ILE A 185 2.62 -13.91 -5.51
N LEU A 186 2.09 -15.14 -5.66
CA LEU A 186 2.61 -16.33 -5.01
C LEU A 186 3.50 -17.10 -5.98
N VAL A 187 4.81 -17.01 -5.74
CA VAL A 187 5.84 -17.76 -6.47
C VAL A 187 5.73 -19.27 -6.22
N SER A 188 6.32 -20.08 -7.11
CA SER A 188 6.35 -21.53 -6.91
C SER A 188 7.01 -21.90 -5.58
N GLY A 189 6.40 -22.81 -4.81
CA GLY A 189 6.89 -23.24 -3.50
C GLY A 189 6.53 -22.32 -2.33
N SER A 190 5.85 -21.19 -2.54
CA SER A 190 5.44 -20.29 -1.43
C SER A 190 4.26 -20.80 -0.60
N VAL A 191 3.54 -21.81 -1.10
CA VAL A 191 2.47 -22.51 -0.40
C VAL A 191 2.65 -24.02 -0.57
N ASP A 192 2.27 -24.75 0.46
CA ASP A 192 2.48 -26.19 0.60
C ASP A 192 1.30 -26.87 1.32
N LEU A 193 1.45 -28.16 1.64
CA LEU A 193 0.44 -28.97 2.31
C LEU A 193 0.17 -28.52 3.77
N ASN A 194 1.09 -27.74 4.36
CA ASN A 194 1.00 -27.24 5.73
C ASN A 194 0.44 -25.81 5.80
N THR A 195 0.20 -25.17 4.65
CA THR A 195 -0.31 -23.80 4.58
C THR A 195 -1.73 -23.73 5.13
N ALA A 196 -1.90 -23.00 6.24
CA ALA A 196 -3.20 -22.87 6.92
C ALA A 196 -3.98 -21.62 6.48
N LEU A 197 -3.28 -20.51 6.23
CA LEU A 197 -3.86 -19.22 5.91
C LEU A 197 -2.87 -18.42 5.05
N VAL A 198 -3.36 -17.78 4.01
CA VAL A 198 -2.61 -16.82 3.19
C VAL A 198 -3.35 -15.48 3.20
N LEU A 199 -2.65 -14.41 3.57
CA LEU A 199 -3.12 -13.05 3.42
C LEU A 199 -2.55 -12.46 2.13
N VAL A 200 -3.42 -12.01 1.24
CA VAL A 200 -3.04 -11.36 -0.01
C VAL A 200 -3.40 -9.90 0.06
N SER A 201 -2.45 -9.04 -0.26
CA SER A 201 -2.65 -7.60 -0.43
C SER A 201 -1.99 -7.15 -1.72
N ALA A 202 -2.79 -6.66 -2.66
CA ALA A 202 -2.32 -6.14 -3.93
C ALA A 202 -3.02 -4.82 -4.25
N ILE A 203 -2.28 -3.88 -4.82
CA ILE A 203 -2.79 -2.56 -5.18
C ILE A 203 -2.37 -2.22 -6.60
N TYR A 204 -3.31 -1.66 -7.35
CA TYR A 204 -3.06 -1.13 -8.68
C TYR A 204 -3.60 0.29 -8.76
N PHE A 205 -2.73 1.23 -9.14
CA PHE A 205 -3.09 2.63 -9.27
C PHE A 205 -2.73 3.17 -10.66
N LYS A 206 -3.70 3.83 -11.28
CA LYS A 206 -3.57 4.60 -12.52
C LYS A 206 -4.32 5.92 -12.41
N GLY A 207 -3.60 6.98 -12.12
CA GLY A 207 -4.13 8.35 -12.17
C GLY A 207 -3.67 9.11 -13.40
N MET A 208 -4.52 10.01 -13.89
CA MET A 208 -4.13 11.06 -14.85
C MET A 208 -3.61 12.28 -14.08
N TRP A 209 -2.51 12.87 -14.51
CA TRP A 209 -2.02 14.13 -13.94
C TRP A 209 -3.04 15.25 -14.12
N LYS A 210 -3.12 16.17 -13.16
CA LYS A 210 -3.90 17.41 -13.31
C LYS A 210 -3.34 18.26 -14.45
N THR A 211 -2.02 18.31 -14.56
CA THR A 211 -1.30 18.93 -15.68
C THR A 211 -0.43 17.86 -16.33
N ALA A 212 -0.83 17.42 -17.51
CA ALA A 212 -0.17 16.33 -18.22
C ALA A 212 1.18 16.76 -18.80
N PHE A 213 2.14 15.83 -18.79
CA PHE A 213 3.36 15.94 -19.58
C PHE A 213 3.02 15.69 -21.06
N LYS A 214 3.55 16.51 -21.96
CA LYS A 214 3.41 16.26 -23.39
C LYS A 214 4.39 15.17 -23.82
N GLU A 215 3.94 14.25 -24.67
CA GLU A 215 4.79 13.15 -25.15
C GLU A 215 5.99 13.67 -25.97
N GLU A 216 5.78 14.73 -26.76
CA GLU A 216 6.81 15.38 -27.59
C GLU A 216 7.96 16.01 -26.78
N ASP A 217 7.70 16.36 -25.51
CA ASP A 217 8.70 16.92 -24.60
C ASP A 217 9.51 15.83 -23.87
N THR A 218 9.13 14.55 -24.01
CA THR A 218 9.84 13.43 -23.41
C THR A 218 11.08 13.08 -24.22
N LYS A 219 12.26 13.12 -23.58
CA LYS A 219 13.55 12.91 -24.23
C LYS A 219 14.41 11.91 -23.48
N LYS A 220 15.30 11.23 -24.20
CA LYS A 220 16.31 10.36 -23.59
C LYS A 220 17.36 11.23 -22.88
N MET A 221 17.49 11.07 -21.57
CA MET A 221 18.47 11.80 -20.74
C MET A 221 19.21 10.84 -19.81
N PHE A 222 20.37 11.23 -19.30
CA PHE A 222 21.09 10.45 -18.31
C PHE A 222 20.54 10.69 -16.90
N PHE A 223 20.26 9.61 -16.19
CA PHE A 223 19.92 9.59 -14.76
C PHE A 223 21.12 9.05 -13.99
N SER A 224 21.65 9.84 -13.05
CA SER A 224 22.75 9.43 -12.19
C SER A 224 22.25 8.50 -11.08
N VAL A 225 22.60 7.22 -11.17
CA VAL A 225 22.29 6.22 -10.13
C VAL A 225 23.25 6.39 -8.95
N THR A 226 24.53 6.63 -9.26
CA THR A 226 25.57 6.97 -8.29
C THR A 226 26.42 8.13 -8.84
N LYS A 227 27.46 8.54 -8.11
CA LYS A 227 28.41 9.56 -8.60
C LYS A 227 29.21 9.07 -9.82
N GLN A 228 29.32 7.76 -10.01
CA GLN A 228 30.12 7.14 -11.07
C GLN A 228 29.25 6.44 -12.13
N GLU A 229 28.00 6.10 -11.80
CA GLU A 229 27.10 5.38 -12.70
C GLU A 229 25.94 6.26 -13.16
N SER A 230 25.75 6.32 -14.47
CA SER A 230 24.59 6.97 -15.09
C SER A 230 23.96 6.06 -16.12
N ARG A 231 22.63 6.07 -16.19
CA ARG A 231 21.85 5.25 -17.13
C ARG A 231 20.91 6.13 -17.95
N PRO A 232 20.74 5.87 -19.25
CA PRO A 232 19.78 6.61 -20.05
C PRO A 232 18.34 6.23 -19.68
N VAL A 233 17.48 7.23 -19.50
CA VAL A 233 16.06 7.09 -19.18
C VAL A 233 15.22 7.99 -20.08
N GLN A 234 13.94 7.65 -20.25
CA GLN A 234 12.97 8.56 -20.85
C GLN A 234 12.55 9.60 -19.79
N MET A 235 13.09 10.81 -19.90
CA MET A 235 12.81 11.90 -18.99
C MET A 235 11.66 12.75 -19.52
N MET A 236 10.57 12.81 -18.75
CA MET A 236 9.44 13.69 -19.06
C MET A 236 9.79 15.14 -18.67
N TYR A 237 9.25 16.12 -19.40
CA TYR A 237 9.47 17.53 -19.12
C TYR A 237 8.16 18.32 -19.25
N GLN A 238 7.99 19.32 -18.38
CA GLN A 238 6.96 20.35 -18.52
C GLN A 238 7.37 21.60 -17.75
N ASN A 239 6.74 22.73 -18.07
CA ASN A 239 6.87 23.97 -17.31
C ASN A 239 5.46 24.45 -16.91
N SER A 240 5.20 24.52 -15.61
CA SER A 240 3.89 24.90 -15.05
C SER A 240 4.05 25.33 -13.58
N THR A 241 2.97 25.80 -12.97
CA THR A 241 2.92 26.17 -11.55
C THR A 241 2.68 24.92 -10.68
N PHE A 242 3.63 24.62 -9.80
CA PHE A 242 3.54 23.53 -8.82
C PHE A 242 3.82 24.05 -7.41
N LYS A 243 3.31 23.32 -6.42
CA LYS A 243 3.74 23.52 -5.04
C LYS A 243 5.12 22.87 -4.86
N VAL A 244 6.06 23.65 -4.38
CA VAL A 244 7.44 23.22 -4.13
C VAL A 244 7.85 23.72 -2.75
N ALA A 245 8.47 22.86 -1.96
CA ALA A 245 9.12 23.22 -0.71
C ALA A 245 10.63 22.99 -0.84
N VAL A 246 11.42 23.93 -0.31
CA VAL A 246 12.87 23.78 -0.16
C VAL A 246 13.15 23.61 1.33
N VAL A 247 13.70 22.47 1.72
CA VAL A 247 14.03 22.15 3.11
C VAL A 247 15.54 22.26 3.28
N ALA A 248 16.01 23.50 3.50
CA ALA A 248 17.44 23.81 3.53
C ALA A 248 18.20 23.04 4.62
N ALA A 249 17.57 22.78 5.78
CA ALA A 249 18.17 22.00 6.86
C ALA A 249 18.55 20.57 6.44
N GLU A 250 17.71 19.96 5.60
CA GLU A 250 17.89 18.59 5.10
C GLU A 250 18.49 18.55 3.68
N LYS A 251 18.87 19.72 3.12
CA LYS A 251 19.40 19.87 1.75
C LYS A 251 18.56 19.12 0.71
N MET A 252 17.25 19.33 0.74
CA MET A 252 16.33 18.67 -0.20
C MET A 252 15.23 19.60 -0.71
N LYS A 253 14.62 19.19 -1.82
CA LYS A 253 13.45 19.81 -2.41
C LYS A 253 12.30 18.81 -2.45
N ILE A 254 11.09 19.30 -2.22
CA ILE A 254 9.86 18.51 -2.29
C ILE A 254 8.97 19.12 -3.35
N LEU A 255 8.56 18.33 -4.34
CA LEU A 255 7.64 18.72 -5.39
C LEU A 255 6.32 17.96 -5.23
N GLU A 256 5.19 18.67 -5.27
CA GLU A 256 3.86 18.05 -5.33
C GLU A 256 3.32 18.05 -6.77
N LEU A 257 3.02 16.85 -7.28
CA LEU A 257 2.39 16.62 -8.58
C LEU A 257 0.95 16.13 -8.39
N PRO A 258 -0.07 16.99 -8.52
CA PRO A 258 -1.46 16.60 -8.32
C PRO A 258 -2.00 15.75 -9.48
N TYR A 259 -2.85 14.77 -9.15
CA TYR A 259 -3.68 14.05 -10.11
C TYR A 259 -4.97 14.82 -10.43
N ALA A 260 -5.61 14.51 -11.55
CA ALA A 260 -6.71 15.27 -12.13
C ALA A 260 -7.97 15.36 -11.25
N SER A 261 -8.18 14.43 -10.32
CA SER A 261 -9.29 14.50 -9.37
C SER A 261 -9.07 15.50 -8.24
N GLY A 262 -7.85 16.02 -8.06
CA GLY A 262 -7.46 16.87 -6.93
C GLY A 262 -7.34 16.15 -5.58
N GLN A 263 -7.82 14.92 -5.47
CA GLN A 263 -7.84 14.17 -4.21
C GLN A 263 -6.57 13.38 -3.93
N LEU A 264 -5.69 13.23 -4.91
CA LEU A 264 -4.43 12.49 -4.78
C LEU A 264 -3.32 13.33 -5.40
N SER A 265 -2.15 13.30 -4.81
CA SER A 265 -0.92 13.86 -5.36
C SER A 265 0.26 12.90 -5.18
N MET A 266 1.29 13.09 -5.99
CA MET A 266 2.58 12.45 -5.81
C MET A 266 3.54 13.48 -5.21
N LEU A 267 4.17 13.13 -4.09
CA LEU A 267 5.28 13.89 -3.53
C LEU A 267 6.60 13.29 -4.04
N VAL A 268 7.46 14.15 -4.58
CA VAL A 268 8.83 13.78 -4.99
C VAL A 268 9.79 14.51 -4.07
N LEU A 269 10.48 13.74 -3.23
CA LEU A 269 11.54 14.25 -2.36
C LEU A 269 12.87 14.03 -3.09
N LEU A 270 13.59 15.11 -3.35
CA LEU A 270 14.84 15.10 -4.11
C LEU A 270 15.94 15.78 -3.28
N PRO A 271 16.92 15.01 -2.76
CA PRO A 271 18.12 15.57 -2.15
C PRO A 271 18.93 16.41 -3.15
N ASP A 272 19.64 17.42 -2.67
CA ASP A 272 20.48 18.30 -3.50
C ASP A 272 21.71 17.56 -4.07
N ASP A 273 22.24 16.56 -3.35
CA ASP A 273 23.36 15.70 -3.79
C ASP A 273 22.87 14.25 -3.98
N ILE A 274 23.41 13.56 -5.00
CA ILE A 274 23.07 12.17 -5.35
C ILE A 274 23.24 11.21 -4.17
N SER A 275 24.25 11.43 -3.32
CA SER A 275 24.51 10.63 -2.12
C SER A 275 23.70 11.05 -0.89
N GLY A 276 22.89 12.11 -0.99
CA GLY A 276 22.08 12.62 0.11
C GLY A 276 20.88 11.74 0.47
N LEU A 277 20.50 10.78 -0.38
CA LEU A 277 19.32 9.92 -0.15
C LEU A 277 19.47 9.01 1.07
N GLU A 278 20.68 8.72 1.53
CA GLU A 278 20.87 7.95 2.76
C GLU A 278 20.52 8.73 4.02
N GLN A 279 20.65 10.06 3.98
CA GLN A 279 20.44 10.98 5.10
C GLN A 279 18.96 11.39 5.25
N VAL A 280 18.22 11.37 4.14
CA VAL A 280 16.77 11.60 4.06
C VAL A 280 15.99 10.33 4.40
#